data_AF-A0A258VPD4-F1
#
_entry.id   AF-A0A258VPD4-F1
#
_cell.length_a   1.000
_cell.length_b   1.000
_cell.length_c   1.000
_cell.angle_alpha   90.00
_cell.angle_beta   90.00
_cell.angle_gamma   90.00
#
_symmetry.space_group_name_H-M   'P 1'
#
loop_
_entity.id
_entity.type
_entity.pdbx_description
1 polymer ?
#
loop_
_entity_poly.entity_id
_entity_poly.type
_entity_poly.pdbx_seq_one_letter_code
_entity_poly.pdbx_strand_id
1 'polypeptide(L)'
;MLRQLAEAHVVLDAEQRVISGFVDGRDLQSLSMAVQQGFGRYWTDLVAVEGSNHHQPLHWRLLDDAVVRVEGSARRWNARLLPLRKGGFELLLVADTVLAEPEVESSAPPPPVFSTPDWKGLLGQNLAPALRLPVNRIVANAETIRTRLAGPIAEPYVGYAGDIAESGRHLLSLVEDLAVLETVEDENF
;
A
#
# COMPACT_ATOMS: atom_id res chain seq x y z
N MET A 1 -0.92 0.56 -10.20
CA MET A 1 -1.23 0.49 -8.76
C MET A 1 -2.57 -0.19 -8.48
N LEU A 2 -3.67 0.17 -9.16
CA LEU A 2 -5.01 -0.39 -8.92
C LEU A 2 -5.08 -1.94 -8.91
N ARG A 3 -4.38 -2.63 -9.83
CA ARG A 3 -4.30 -4.10 -9.86
C ARG A 3 -3.68 -4.70 -8.59
N GLN A 4 -2.73 -4.02 -7.94
CA GLN A 4 -2.09 -4.55 -6.73
C GLN A 4 -2.96 -4.40 -5.48
N LEU A 5 -3.99 -3.55 -5.55
CA LEU A 5 -4.93 -3.29 -4.46
C LEU A 5 -6.24 -4.07 -4.62
N ALA A 6 -6.51 -4.60 -5.80
CA ALA A 6 -7.72 -5.35 -6.06
C ALA A 6 -7.64 -6.74 -5.44
N GLU A 7 -8.65 -7.07 -4.65
CA GLU A 7 -8.76 -8.36 -3.97
C GLU A 7 -9.58 -9.36 -4.81
N ALA A 8 -10.28 -8.89 -5.84
CA ALA A 8 -10.83 -9.74 -6.89
C ALA A 8 -10.41 -9.25 -8.28
N HIS A 9 -9.95 -10.18 -9.11
CA HIS A 9 -9.52 -9.99 -10.49
C HIS A 9 -10.28 -10.95 -11.37
N VAL A 10 -11.10 -10.45 -12.29
CA VAL A 10 -11.94 -11.29 -13.15
C VAL A 10 -11.77 -10.85 -14.60
N VAL A 11 -11.52 -11.80 -15.51
CA VAL A 11 -11.50 -11.57 -16.95
C VAL A 11 -12.89 -11.84 -17.49
N LEU A 12 -13.41 -10.87 -18.24
CA LEU A 12 -14.74 -10.90 -18.85
C LEU A 12 -14.64 -10.88 -20.37
N ASP A 13 -15.62 -11.49 -21.03
CA ASP A 13 -15.81 -11.35 -22.48
C ASP A 13 -16.39 -9.98 -22.87
N ALA A 14 -16.61 -9.77 -24.17
CA ALA A 14 -17.16 -8.52 -24.70
C ALA A 14 -18.60 -8.24 -24.22
N GLU A 15 -19.33 -9.25 -23.79
CA GLU A 15 -20.66 -9.15 -23.22
C GLU A 15 -20.62 -8.99 -21.68
N GLN A 16 -19.44 -8.90 -21.06
CA GLN A 16 -19.26 -8.83 -19.61
C GLN A 16 -19.56 -10.15 -18.88
N ARG A 17 -19.39 -11.30 -19.55
CA ARG A 17 -19.53 -12.61 -18.93
C ARG A 17 -18.19 -13.14 -18.43
N VAL A 18 -18.21 -13.85 -17.31
CA VAL A 18 -16.99 -14.36 -16.65
C VAL A 18 -16.29 -15.42 -17.52
N ILE A 19 -15.02 -15.20 -17.83
CA ILE A 19 -14.14 -16.16 -18.52
C ILE A 19 -13.22 -16.86 -17.52
N SER A 20 -12.60 -16.08 -16.63
CA SER A 20 -11.68 -16.55 -15.60
C SER A 20 -11.63 -15.55 -14.46
N GLY A 21 -11.17 -15.95 -13.28
CA GLY A 21 -10.95 -15.00 -12.20
C GLY A 21 -10.21 -15.58 -11.01
N PHE A 22 -9.63 -14.69 -10.24
CA PHE A 22 -8.94 -14.93 -8.98
C PHE A 22 -9.53 -13.99 -7.92
N VAL A 23 -9.88 -14.55 -6.78
CA VAL A 23 -10.47 -13.82 -5.66
C VAL A 23 -9.70 -14.20 -4.40
N ASP A 24 -9.18 -13.19 -3.72
CA ASP A 24 -8.42 -13.29 -2.48
C ASP A 24 -9.15 -12.52 -1.38
N GLY A 25 -9.01 -12.96 -0.13
CA GLY A 25 -9.72 -12.38 1.01
C GLY A 25 -10.72 -13.33 1.65
N ARG A 26 -10.68 -13.39 2.99
CA ARG A 26 -11.49 -14.33 3.78
C ARG A 26 -12.98 -14.02 3.77
N ASP A 27 -13.36 -12.77 3.53
CA ASP A 27 -14.77 -12.34 3.42
C ASP A 27 -15.32 -12.45 1.99
N LEU A 28 -14.52 -12.94 1.04
CA LEU A 28 -14.88 -13.12 -0.38
C LEU A 28 -15.04 -14.59 -0.80
N GLN A 29 -15.11 -15.53 0.15
CA GLN A 29 -15.15 -16.97 -0.15
C GLN A 29 -16.36 -17.37 -1.01
N SER A 30 -17.54 -16.81 -0.73
CA SER A 30 -18.75 -17.02 -1.54
C SER A 30 -18.56 -16.53 -2.98
N LEU A 31 -17.97 -15.34 -3.16
CA LEU A 31 -17.67 -14.79 -4.48
C LEU A 31 -16.63 -15.63 -5.22
N SER A 32 -15.59 -16.10 -4.53
CA SER A 32 -14.56 -16.97 -5.11
C SER A 32 -15.18 -18.25 -5.69
N MET A 33 -16.07 -18.91 -4.94
CA MET A 33 -16.81 -20.07 -5.44
C MET A 33 -17.73 -19.70 -6.60
N ALA A 34 -18.44 -18.57 -6.51
CA ALA A 34 -19.36 -18.11 -7.55
C ALA A 34 -18.64 -17.80 -8.87
N VAL A 35 -17.45 -17.21 -8.83
CA VAL A 35 -16.59 -16.95 -10.00
C VAL A 35 -16.09 -18.26 -10.62
N GLN A 36 -15.65 -19.22 -9.79
CA GLN A 36 -15.17 -20.52 -10.27
C GLN A 36 -16.26 -21.38 -10.93
N GLN A 37 -17.52 -21.27 -10.46
CA GLN A 37 -18.65 -22.02 -11.00
C GLN A 37 -19.46 -21.22 -12.05
N GLY A 38 -19.17 -19.93 -12.20
CA GLY A 38 -19.99 -18.97 -12.94
C GLY A 38 -19.50 -18.61 -14.33
N PHE A 39 -18.66 -19.44 -14.96
CA PHE A 39 -18.19 -19.15 -16.33
C PHE A 39 -19.36 -18.97 -17.30
N GLY A 40 -19.31 -17.89 -18.09
CA GLY A 40 -20.36 -17.51 -19.02
C GLY A 40 -21.57 -16.78 -18.40
N ARG A 41 -21.60 -16.56 -17.09
CA ARG A 41 -22.61 -15.70 -16.43
C ARG A 41 -22.15 -14.24 -16.41
N TYR A 42 -23.10 -13.31 -16.35
CA TYR A 42 -22.75 -11.90 -16.15
C TYR A 42 -22.15 -11.70 -14.76
N TRP A 43 -21.07 -10.92 -14.66
CA TRP A 43 -20.46 -10.65 -13.36
C TRP A 43 -21.41 -9.93 -12.39
N THR A 44 -22.36 -9.15 -12.93
CA THR A 44 -23.43 -8.48 -12.17
C THR A 44 -24.42 -9.45 -11.53
N ASP A 45 -24.42 -10.74 -11.91
CA ASP A 45 -25.22 -11.77 -11.24
C ASP A 45 -24.49 -12.34 -10.01
N LEU A 46 -23.20 -12.03 -9.85
CA LEU A 46 -22.34 -12.53 -8.78
C LEU A 46 -22.18 -11.53 -7.63
N VAL A 47 -22.54 -10.26 -7.86
CA VAL A 47 -22.44 -9.17 -6.88
C VAL A 47 -23.67 -8.27 -6.96
N ALA A 48 -24.02 -7.61 -5.86
CA ALA A 48 -25.13 -6.65 -5.84
C ALA A 48 -24.62 -5.25 -6.17
N VAL A 49 -24.97 -4.72 -7.34
CA VAL A 49 -24.59 -3.36 -7.76
C VAL A 49 -25.55 -2.34 -7.12
N GLU A 50 -25.03 -1.40 -6.32
CA GLU A 50 -25.85 -0.36 -5.68
C GLU A 50 -26.48 0.56 -6.75
N GLY A 51 -27.76 0.87 -6.60
CA GLY A 51 -28.51 1.73 -7.54
C GLY A 51 -28.98 1.05 -8.83
N SER A 52 -28.69 -0.25 -9.02
CA SER A 52 -29.12 -1.00 -10.21
C SER A 52 -30.38 -1.83 -9.93
N ASN A 53 -31.54 -1.35 -10.41
CA ASN A 53 -32.83 -2.03 -10.27
C ASN A 53 -33.32 -2.75 -11.55
N HIS A 54 -32.53 -2.78 -12.63
CA HIS A 54 -33.02 -3.16 -13.97
C HIS A 54 -32.26 -4.35 -14.60
N HIS A 55 -33.02 -5.25 -15.23
CA HIS A 55 -32.60 -6.51 -15.88
C HIS A 55 -32.17 -6.33 -17.36
N GLN A 56 -31.39 -5.30 -17.69
CA GLN A 56 -30.78 -5.17 -19.03
C GLN A 56 -29.28 -4.97 -18.88
N PRO A 57 -28.44 -5.51 -19.78
CA PRO A 57 -26.99 -5.34 -19.65
C PRO A 57 -26.67 -3.85 -19.75
N LEU A 58 -26.29 -3.27 -18.61
CA LEU A 58 -25.89 -1.88 -18.52
C LEU A 58 -24.60 -1.69 -19.33
N HIS A 59 -24.51 -0.56 -20.03
CA HIS A 59 -23.30 -0.23 -20.76
C HIS A 59 -22.13 -0.13 -19.77
N TRP A 60 -21.00 -0.78 -20.05
CA TRP A 60 -19.88 -0.96 -19.11
C TRP A 60 -19.40 0.34 -18.45
N ARG A 61 -19.46 1.49 -19.14
CA ARG A 61 -19.11 2.81 -18.57
C ARG A 61 -19.98 3.26 -17.40
N LEU A 62 -21.21 2.76 -17.28
CA LEU A 62 -22.08 3.02 -16.14
C LEU A 62 -21.73 2.13 -14.94
N LEU A 63 -21.04 1.03 -15.21
CA LEU A 63 -20.63 0.05 -14.22
C LEU A 63 -19.18 0.27 -13.75
N ASP A 64 -18.37 0.99 -14.52
CA ASP A 64 -17.04 1.40 -14.10
C ASP A 64 -17.16 2.41 -12.96
N ASP A 65 -16.44 2.15 -11.88
CA ASP A 65 -16.49 2.81 -10.58
C ASP A 65 -17.83 2.66 -9.82
N ALA A 66 -18.69 1.73 -10.23
CA ALA A 66 -19.92 1.45 -9.49
C ALA A 66 -19.62 0.80 -8.14
N VAL A 67 -20.38 1.21 -7.12
CA VAL A 67 -20.33 0.59 -5.80
C VAL A 67 -21.08 -0.74 -5.84
N VAL A 68 -20.44 -1.79 -5.34
CA VAL A 68 -21.00 -3.13 -5.27
C VAL A 68 -20.89 -3.71 -3.86
N ARG A 69 -21.83 -4.57 -3.53
CA ARG A 69 -21.80 -5.40 -2.32
C ARG A 69 -21.55 -6.84 -2.71
N VAL A 70 -20.66 -7.48 -1.96
CA VAL A 70 -20.34 -8.88 -2.13
C VAL A 70 -20.97 -9.67 -0.98
N GLU A 71 -21.66 -10.76 -1.31
CA GLU A 71 -22.21 -11.65 -0.30
C GLU A 71 -21.12 -12.23 0.60
N GLY A 72 -21.31 -12.13 1.92
CA GLY A 72 -20.32 -12.55 2.92
C GLY A 72 -19.30 -11.48 3.31
N SER A 73 -19.26 -10.34 2.60
CA SER A 73 -18.42 -9.20 2.95
C SER A 73 -19.23 -8.06 3.56
N ALA A 74 -18.76 -7.53 4.69
CA ALA A 74 -19.31 -6.31 5.30
C ALA A 74 -18.72 -5.02 4.69
N ARG A 75 -17.70 -5.15 3.84
CA ARG A 75 -17.01 -4.02 3.20
C ARG A 75 -17.78 -3.53 1.97
N ARG A 76 -17.56 -2.27 1.59
CA ARG A 76 -18.04 -1.75 0.31
C ARG A 76 -16.93 -1.87 -0.72
N TRP A 77 -17.33 -2.14 -1.95
CA TRP A 77 -16.43 -2.45 -3.03
C TRP A 77 -16.70 -1.53 -4.22
N ASN A 78 -15.66 -1.12 -4.93
CA ASN A 78 -15.78 -0.43 -6.20
C ASN A 78 -15.41 -1.40 -7.33
N ALA A 79 -16.27 -1.50 -8.33
CA ALA A 79 -16.01 -2.24 -9.55
C ALA A 79 -15.24 -1.35 -10.54
N ARG A 80 -14.12 -1.84 -11.07
CA ARG A 80 -13.36 -1.13 -12.11
C ARG A 80 -13.25 -1.99 -13.35
N LEU A 81 -13.77 -1.50 -14.47
CA LEU A 81 -13.82 -2.23 -15.74
C LEU A 81 -12.79 -1.66 -16.71
N LEU A 82 -11.72 -2.41 -16.94
CA LEU A 82 -10.63 -2.02 -17.83
C LEU A 82 -10.79 -2.73 -19.18
N PRO A 83 -11.01 -2.01 -20.29
CA PRO A 83 -11.18 -2.65 -21.60
C PRO A 83 -9.88 -3.31 -22.09
N LEU A 84 -9.99 -4.52 -22.63
CA LEU A 84 -8.88 -5.26 -23.20
C LEU A 84 -8.75 -5.01 -24.71
N ARG A 85 -7.52 -4.98 -25.22
CA ARG A 85 -7.24 -4.70 -26.65
C ARG A 85 -7.88 -5.69 -27.63
N LYS A 86 -8.14 -6.93 -27.20
CA LYS A 86 -8.73 -8.00 -28.02
C LYS A 86 -10.25 -8.12 -27.87
N GLY A 87 -10.88 -7.16 -27.19
CA GLY A 87 -12.27 -7.25 -26.74
C GLY A 87 -12.37 -7.83 -25.33
N GLY A 88 -13.48 -7.53 -24.65
CA GLY A 88 -13.71 -7.90 -23.25
C GLY A 88 -13.09 -6.94 -22.24
N PHE A 89 -13.12 -7.34 -20.97
CA PHE A 89 -12.78 -6.48 -19.84
C PHE A 89 -11.99 -7.23 -18.78
N GLU A 90 -11.16 -6.51 -18.05
CA GLU A 90 -10.66 -6.92 -16.74
C GLU A 90 -11.49 -6.18 -15.69
N LEU A 91 -12.21 -6.93 -14.87
CA LEU A 91 -12.94 -6.46 -13.72
C LEU A 91 -12.06 -6.57 -12.48
N LEU A 92 -11.90 -5.45 -11.78
CA LEU A 92 -11.22 -5.37 -10.51
C LEU A 92 -12.23 -4.96 -9.44
N LEU A 93 -12.30 -5.69 -8.33
CA LEU A 93 -13.01 -5.23 -7.13
C LEU A 93 -12.01 -4.73 -6.10
N VAL A 94 -12.20 -3.48 -5.70
CA VAL A 94 -11.33 -2.80 -4.73
C VAL A 94 -12.18 -2.41 -3.53
N ALA A 95 -11.79 -2.86 -2.33
CA ALA A 95 -12.49 -2.48 -1.10
C ALA A 95 -12.19 -1.01 -0.73
N ASP A 96 -13.18 -0.32 -0.17
CA ASP A 96 -13.01 1.03 0.40
C ASP A 96 -12.27 1.01 1.74
N THR A 97 -12.23 -0.15 2.39
CA THR A 97 -11.76 -0.36 3.75
C THR A 97 -10.99 -1.66 3.88
N VAL A 98 -10.08 -1.69 4.85
CA VAL A 98 -9.38 -2.93 5.25
C VAL A 98 -10.38 -3.81 6.02
N LEU A 99 -10.25 -5.12 5.86
CA LEU A 99 -11.08 -6.06 6.61
C LEU A 99 -10.79 -5.93 8.11
N ALA A 100 -11.82 -5.54 8.88
CA ALA A 100 -11.71 -5.50 10.33
C ALA A 100 -11.39 -6.90 10.87
N GLU A 101 -10.39 -6.99 11.74
CA GLU A 101 -10.22 -8.18 12.56
C GLU A 101 -11.46 -8.33 13.44
N PRO A 102 -11.99 -9.55 13.62
CA PRO A 102 -13.11 -9.71 14.53
C PRO A 102 -12.63 -9.22 15.89
N GLU A 103 -13.34 -8.27 16.48
CA GLU A 103 -13.24 -7.98 17.91
C GLU A 103 -13.57 -9.29 18.62
N VAL A 104 -12.54 -10.09 18.89
CA VAL A 104 -12.61 -11.03 19.98
C VAL A 104 -12.91 -10.13 21.17
N GLU A 105 -14.09 -10.28 21.77
CA GLU A 105 -14.46 -9.68 23.06
C GLU A 105 -13.39 -10.11 24.06
N SER A 106 -12.29 -9.38 24.04
CA SER A 106 -11.17 -9.59 24.89
C SER A 106 -11.63 -9.04 26.22
N SER A 107 -11.91 -9.94 27.16
CA SER A 107 -11.92 -9.63 28.60
C SER A 107 -10.57 -9.10 29.10
N ALA A 108 -9.72 -8.57 28.22
CA ALA A 108 -8.50 -7.90 28.60
C ALA A 108 -8.85 -6.65 29.42
N PRO A 109 -8.09 -6.38 30.50
CA PRO A 109 -8.18 -5.12 31.22
C PRO A 109 -8.02 -3.95 30.23
N PRO A 110 -8.54 -2.75 30.57
CA PRO A 110 -8.44 -1.58 29.69
C PRO A 110 -7.01 -1.46 29.17
N PRO A 111 -6.83 -1.11 27.88
CA PRO A 111 -5.50 -1.02 27.30
C PRO A 111 -4.64 -0.13 28.19
N PRO A 112 -3.35 -0.47 28.42
CA PRO A 112 -2.47 0.44 29.10
C PRO A 112 -2.60 1.78 28.40
N VAL A 113 -2.84 2.84 29.17
CA VAL A 113 -2.77 4.20 28.66
C VAL A 113 -1.39 4.27 28.00
N PHE A 114 -1.36 4.33 26.68
CA PHE A 114 -0.11 4.58 25.98
C PHE A 114 0.24 6.01 26.34
N SER A 115 1.06 6.18 27.39
CA SER A 115 1.86 7.38 27.53
C SER A 115 2.55 7.56 26.19
N THR A 116 2.34 8.71 25.55
CA THR A 116 3.12 9.10 24.38
C THR A 116 4.58 8.79 24.71
N PRO A 117 5.27 7.92 23.95
CA PRO A 117 6.66 7.61 24.24
C PRO A 117 7.40 8.93 24.37
N ASP A 118 8.21 9.06 25.41
CA ASP A 118 9.08 10.22 25.56
C ASP A 118 10.15 10.13 24.46
N TRP A 119 9.78 10.64 23.29
CA TRP A 119 10.58 10.60 22.08
C TRP A 119 11.91 11.34 22.26
N LYS A 120 11.94 12.28 23.22
CA LYS A 120 13.12 13.03 23.63
C LYS A 120 14.20 12.15 24.27
N GLY A 121 13.88 10.99 24.83
CA GLY A 121 14.90 10.06 25.32
C GLY A 121 15.32 9.03 24.27
N LEU A 122 14.39 8.62 23.42
CA LEU A 122 14.58 7.55 22.42
C LEU A 122 15.47 7.98 21.25
N LEU A 123 15.43 9.26 20.89
CA LEU A 123 16.09 9.80 19.70
C LEU A 123 17.61 9.91 19.91
N GLY A 124 18.06 10.59 20.95
CA GLY A 124 19.47 10.72 21.29
C GLY A 124 20.13 9.43 21.76
N GLN A 125 19.44 8.62 22.59
CA GLN A 125 20.05 7.43 23.20
C GLN A 125 20.10 6.22 22.26
N ASN A 126 19.11 6.05 21.37
CA ASN A 126 19.01 4.86 20.52
C ASN A 126 19.14 5.17 19.03
N LEU A 127 18.43 6.19 18.53
CA LEU A 127 18.37 6.44 17.09
C LEU A 127 19.66 7.07 16.56
N ALA A 128 20.21 8.09 17.22
CA ALA A 128 21.44 8.75 16.78
C ALA A 128 22.64 7.77 16.66
N PRO A 129 22.93 6.91 17.67
CA PRO A 129 23.96 5.87 17.53
C PRO A 129 23.66 4.85 16.43
N ALA A 130 22.40 4.44 16.27
CA ALA A 130 21.99 3.45 15.27
C ALA A 130 22.12 3.98 13.83
N LEU A 131 21.91 5.28 13.61
CA LEU A 131 21.98 5.93 12.29
C LEU A 131 23.41 6.26 11.86
N ARG A 132 24.35 6.49 12.79
CA ARG A 132 25.76 6.83 12.47
C ARG A 132 26.40 5.87 11.49
N LEU A 133 26.35 4.57 11.78
CA LEU A 133 27.01 3.54 10.96
C LEU A 133 26.43 3.44 9.53
N PRO A 134 25.11 3.28 9.31
CA PRO A 134 24.56 3.21 7.97
C PRO A 134 24.73 4.52 7.18
N VAL A 135 24.57 5.69 7.81
CA VAL A 135 24.73 6.98 7.11
C VAL A 135 26.18 7.22 6.71
N ASN A 136 27.15 6.94 7.59
CA ASN A 136 28.57 7.05 7.25
C ASN A 136 28.98 6.13 6.08
N ARG A 137 28.39 4.93 5.98
CA ARG A 137 28.59 4.03 4.84
C ARG A 137 28.02 4.61 3.55
N ILE A 138 26.84 5.21 3.60
CA ILE A 138 26.23 5.88 2.44
C ILE A 138 27.12 7.04 1.97
N VAL A 139 27.60 7.88 2.89
CA VAL A 139 28.51 8.98 2.58
C VAL A 139 29.82 8.46 1.97
N ALA A 140 30.45 7.44 2.56
CA ALA A 140 31.69 6.86 2.04
C ALA A 140 31.52 6.24 0.63
N ASN A 141 30.40 5.56 0.38
CA ASN A 141 30.08 5.01 -0.93
C ASN A 141 29.85 6.13 -1.96
N ALA A 142 29.12 7.18 -1.59
CA ALA A 142 28.86 8.33 -2.45
C ALA A 142 30.15 9.09 -2.79
N GLU A 143 31.06 9.26 -1.82
CA GLU A 143 32.40 9.80 -2.03
C GLU A 143 33.23 8.93 -2.98
N THR A 144 33.15 7.61 -2.85
CA THR A 144 33.82 6.67 -3.76
C THR A 144 33.28 6.77 -5.19
N ILE A 145 31.96 6.95 -5.35
CA ILE A 145 31.33 7.13 -6.66
C ILE A 145 31.75 8.48 -7.26
N ARG A 146 31.64 9.58 -6.52
CA ARG A 146 31.94 10.92 -7.05
C ARG A 146 33.40 11.09 -7.45
N THR A 147 34.33 10.43 -6.75
CA THR A 147 35.77 10.44 -7.06
C THR A 147 36.13 9.55 -8.25
N ARG A 148 35.17 8.79 -8.78
CA ARG A 148 35.36 7.84 -9.90
C ARG A 148 36.43 6.78 -9.60
N LEU A 149 36.64 6.44 -8.33
CA LEU A 149 37.64 5.46 -7.88
C LEU A 149 37.41 4.05 -8.49
N ALA A 150 36.18 3.72 -8.85
CA ALA A 150 35.80 2.44 -9.48
C ALA A 150 35.77 2.49 -11.02
N GLY A 151 36.15 3.61 -11.64
CA GLY A 151 36.13 3.79 -13.10
C GLY A 151 35.24 4.95 -13.58
N PRO A 152 35.17 5.18 -14.90
CA PRO A 152 34.47 6.32 -15.46
C PRO A 152 32.95 6.21 -15.27
N ILE A 153 32.35 7.28 -14.76
CA ILE A 153 30.91 7.46 -14.62
C ILE A 153 30.50 8.79 -15.26
N ALA A 154 29.28 8.87 -15.78
CA ALA A 154 28.80 10.08 -16.43
C ALA A 154 28.62 11.23 -15.42
N GLU A 155 28.83 12.47 -15.88
CA GLU A 155 28.83 13.68 -15.05
C GLU A 155 27.59 13.84 -14.15
N PRO A 156 26.35 13.55 -14.61
CA PRO A 156 25.17 13.66 -13.75
C PRO A 156 25.24 12.74 -12.52
N TYR A 157 25.83 11.54 -12.66
CA TYR A 157 25.97 10.60 -11.55
C TYR A 157 27.03 11.04 -10.53
N VAL A 158 28.05 11.79 -10.97
CA VAL A 158 29.00 12.45 -10.06
C VAL A 158 28.28 13.51 -9.24
N GLY A 159 27.42 14.30 -9.87
CA GLY A 159 26.56 15.30 -9.21
C GLY A 159 25.68 14.67 -8.15
N TYR A 160 24.92 13.63 -8.50
CA TYR A 160 24.05 12.92 -7.53
C TYR A 160 24.83 12.33 -6.35
N ALA A 161 26.02 11.77 -6.61
CA ALA A 161 26.87 11.27 -5.54
C ALA A 161 27.40 12.39 -4.62
N GLY A 162 27.63 13.59 -5.17
CA GLY A 162 27.91 14.79 -4.39
C GLY A 162 26.74 15.17 -3.47
N ASP A 163 25.53 15.25 -4.02
CA ASP A 163 24.32 15.63 -3.28
C ASP A 163 24.01 14.64 -2.15
N ILE A 164 24.19 13.34 -2.39
CA ILE A 164 24.01 12.28 -1.38
C ILE A 164 25.03 12.44 -0.24
N ALA A 165 26.29 12.70 -0.57
CA ALA A 165 27.34 12.87 0.43
C ALA A 165 27.15 14.14 1.28
N GLU A 166 26.70 15.24 0.68
CA GLU A 166 26.36 16.48 1.38
C GLU A 166 25.14 16.32 2.29
N SER A 167 24.06 15.76 1.75
CA SER A 167 22.82 15.52 2.50
C SER A 167 23.04 14.56 3.67
N GLY A 168 23.83 13.50 3.48
CA GLY A 168 24.16 12.54 4.55
C GLY A 168 24.97 13.17 5.69
N ARG A 169 25.94 14.05 5.37
CA ARG A 169 26.68 14.82 6.38
C ARG A 169 25.78 15.79 7.13
N HIS A 170 24.90 16.49 6.41
CA HIS A 170 23.94 17.41 7.01
C HIS A 170 22.97 16.69 7.96
N LEU A 171 22.41 15.55 7.54
CA LEU A 171 21.55 14.73 8.40
C LEU A 171 22.26 14.32 9.68
N LEU A 172 23.53 13.90 9.58
CA LEU A 172 24.29 13.48 10.75
C LEU A 172 24.50 14.64 11.74
N SER A 173 24.80 15.85 11.24
CA SER A 173 24.91 17.05 12.07
C SER A 173 23.61 17.34 12.82
N LEU A 174 22.47 17.33 12.13
CA LEU A 174 21.16 17.60 12.76
C LEU A 174 20.80 16.57 13.83
N VAL A 175 21.11 15.30 13.57
CA VAL A 175 20.86 14.21 14.52
C VAL A 175 21.75 14.34 15.76
N GLU A 176 22.99 14.80 15.60
CA GLU A 176 23.92 15.04 16.71
C GLU A 176 23.53 16.29 17.51
N ASP A 177 23.15 17.38 16.85
CA ASP A 177 22.67 18.60 17.50
C ASP A 177 21.43 18.33 18.37
N LEU A 178 20.52 17.48 17.88
CA LEU A 178 19.31 17.08 18.60
C LEU A 178 19.62 16.18 19.81
N ALA A 179 20.54 15.23 19.67
CA ALA A 179 20.98 14.38 20.78
C ALA A 179 21.69 15.18 21.90
N VAL A 180 22.44 16.21 21.54
CA VAL A 180 23.07 17.14 22.50
C VAL A 180 22.01 17.96 23.24
N LEU A 181 21.00 18.46 22.53
CA LEU A 181 19.92 19.24 23.13
C LEU A 181 19.14 18.44 24.18
N GLU A 182 18.82 17.18 23.89
CA GLU A 182 18.13 16.27 24.83
C GLU A 182 18.95 16.03 26.11
N THR A 183 20.27 15.85 25.98
CA THR A 183 21.16 15.62 27.13
C THR A 183 21.21 16.85 28.08
N VAL A 184 21.15 18.07 27.52
CA VAL A 184 21.19 19.32 28.30
C VAL A 184 19.86 19.63 28.99
N GLU A 185 18.73 19.19 28.43
CA GLU A 185 17.40 19.30 29.07
C GLU A 185 17.27 18.36 30.28
N ASP A 186 17.88 17.17 30.23
CA ASP A 186 17.87 16.18 31.32
C ASP A 186 18.73 16.58 32.53
N GLU A 187 19.82 17.33 32.34
CA GLU A 187 20.70 17.78 33.45
C GLU A 187 20.13 18.96 34.27
N ASN A 188 19.06 19.61 33.79
CA ASN A 188 18.45 20.79 34.42
C ASN A 188 17.16 20.50 35.22
N PHE A 189 16.93 19.25 35.65
CA PHE A 189 15.77 18.86 36.47
C PHE A 189 16.15 18.09 37.74
#